data_AF-A0A7W2R9W0-F1
#
_entry.id   AF-A0A7W2R9W0-F1
#
_cell.length_a   1.000
_cell.length_b   1.000
_cell.length_c   1.000
_cell.angle_alpha   90.00
_cell.angle_beta   90.00
_cell.angle_gamma   90.00
#
_symmetry.space_group_name_H-M   'P 1'
#
loop_
_entity.id
_entity.type
_entity.pdbx_description
1 polymer ?
#
loop_
_entity_poly.entity_id
_entity_poly.type
_entity_poly.pdbx_seq_one_letter_code
_entity_poly.pdbx_strand_id
1 'polypeptide(L)' 'MSTNTDKLHEANVIDKEKLNDDHKKSIESLSNEEVEQVISISKKLGDIPHTTGAPF' A
#
# COMPACT_ATOMS: atom_id res chain seq x y z
N MET A 1 7.24 -0.29 -18.12
CA MET A 1 7.81 -0.15 -16.76
C MET A 1 6.64 -0.06 -15.80
N SER A 2 6.49 -0.98 -14.84
CA SER A 2 5.45 -0.85 -13.81
C SER A 2 5.85 0.24 -12.82
N THR A 3 4.93 1.17 -12.57
CA THR A 3 5.13 2.29 -11.63
C THR A 3 5.07 1.81 -10.18
N ASN A 4 5.59 2.59 -9.24
CA ASN A 4 5.47 2.26 -7.81
C ASN A 4 4.00 2.21 -7.38
N THR A 5 3.18 3.10 -7.96
CA THR A 5 1.74 3.13 -7.74
C THR A 5 1.08 1.83 -8.23
N ASP A 6 1.47 1.32 -9.39
CA ASP A 6 0.96 0.04 -9.89
C ASP A 6 1.37 -1.11 -8.96
N LYS A 7 2.62 -1.17 -8.51
CA LYS A 7 3.09 -2.22 -7.59
C LYS A 7 2.31 -2.26 -6.27
N LEU A 8 2.06 -1.09 -5.68
CA LEU A 8 1.27 -0.99 -4.44
C LEU A 8 -0.20 -1.34 -4.68
N HIS A 9 -0.75 -1.01 -5.85
CA HIS A 9 -2.11 -1.37 -6.22
C HIS A 9 -2.28 -2.87 -6.48
N GLU A 10 -1.35 -3.49 -7.21
CA GLU A 10 -1.31 -4.93 -7.44
C GLU A 10 -1.15 -5.72 -6.14
N ALA A 11 -0.41 -5.17 -5.17
CA ALA A 11 -0.30 -5.69 -3.83
C ALA A 11 -1.53 -5.42 -2.93
N ASN A 12 -2.58 -4.78 -3.48
CA ASN A 12 -3.82 -4.41 -2.80
C ASN A 12 -3.59 -3.53 -1.56
N VAL A 13 -2.52 -2.72 -1.58
CA VAL A 13 -2.15 -1.78 -0.49
C VAL A 13 -2.87 -0.45 -0.66
N ILE A 14 -3.01 0.00 -1.91
CA ILE A 14 -3.67 1.25 -2.28
C ILE A 14 -4.63 1.04 -3.44
N ASP A 15 -5.62 1.92 -3.56
CA ASP A 15 -6.50 1.98 -4.70
C ASP A 15 -6.07 3.12 -5.63
N LYS A 16 -5.45 2.78 -6.76
CA LYS A 16 -4.88 3.79 -7.66
C LYS A 16 -5.92 4.70 -8.31
N GLU A 17 -7.19 4.26 -8.37
CA GLU A 17 -8.29 5.05 -8.93
C GLU A 17 -8.73 6.16 -7.98
N LYS A 18 -8.45 6.02 -6.68
CA LYS A 18 -8.73 7.03 -5.65
C LYS A 18 -7.60 8.04 -5.46
N LEU A 19 -6.50 7.89 -6.19
CA LEU A 19 -5.33 8.75 -6.05
C LEU A 19 -5.31 9.84 -7.12
N ASN A 20 -5.09 11.07 -6.67
CA ASN A 20 -4.83 12.20 -7.55
C ASN A 20 -3.35 12.24 -7.96
N ASP A 21 -3.01 13.08 -8.95
CA ASP A 21 -1.65 13.18 -9.49
C ASP A 21 -0.57 13.49 -8.45
N ASP A 22 -0.88 14.28 -7.43
CA ASP A 22 0.07 14.62 -6.37
C ASP A 22 0.43 13.40 -5.49
N HIS A 23 -0.56 12.57 -5.17
CA HIS A 23 -0.34 11.31 -4.46
C HIS A 23 0.50 10.36 -5.31
N LYS A 24 0.19 10.24 -6.61
CA LYS A 24 0.95 9.39 -7.54
C LYS A 24 2.40 9.86 -7.63
N LYS A 25 2.66 11.15 -7.78
CA LYS A 25 4.03 11.70 -7.79
C LYS A 25 4.79 11.41 -6.49
N SER A 26 4.13 11.52 -5.35
CA SER A 26 4.73 11.22 -4.06
C SER A 26 5.12 9.74 -3.95
N ILE A 27 4.26 8.83 -4.43
CA ILE A 27 4.52 7.38 -4.46
C ILE A 27 5.64 7.04 -5.46
N GLU A 28 5.65 7.68 -6.63
CA GLU A 28 6.74 7.52 -7.61
C GLU A 28 8.08 8.07 -7.11
N SER A 29 8.07 8.98 -6.12
CA SER A 29 9.29 9.50 -5.50
C SER A 29 9.92 8.52 -4.50
N LEU A 30 9.20 7.45 -4.13
CA LEU A 30 9.73 6.42 -3.24
C LEU A 30 10.73 5.52 -3.97
N SER A 31 11.72 5.04 -3.22
CA SER A 31 12.64 4.02 -3.70
C SER A 31 11.93 2.66 -3.79
N ASN A 32 12.43 1.77 -4.65
CA ASN A 32 11.89 0.40 -4.75
C ASN A 32 11.90 -0.33 -3.39
N GLU A 33 12.96 -0.14 -2.59
CA GLU A 33 13.08 -0.75 -1.27
C GLU A 33 11.98 -0.25 -0.31
N GLU A 34 11.66 1.04 -0.33
CA GLU A 34 10.59 1.63 0.48
C GLU A 34 9.22 1.06 0.07
N VAL A 35 8.97 0.93 -1.24
CA VAL A 35 7.74 0.32 -1.76
C VAL A 35 7.61 -1.13 -1.29
N GLU A 36 8.67 -1.93 -1.37
CA GLU A 36 8.67 -3.31 -0.89
C GLU A 36 8.43 -3.41 0.62
N GLN A 37 9.02 -2.51 1.41
CA GLN A 37 8.76 -2.42 2.84
C GLN A 37 7.30 -2.11 3.14
N VAL A 38 6.71 -1.12 2.44
CA VAL A 38 5.29 -0.78 2.59
C VAL A 38 4.41 -1.99 2.27
N ILE A 39 4.68 -2.71 1.17
CA ILE A 39 3.95 -3.94 0.82
C ILE A 39 4.07 -5.00 1.93
N SER A 40 5.30 -5.20 2.44
CA SER A 40 5.56 -6.18 3.50
C SER A 40 4.81 -5.84 4.79
N ILE A 41 4.79 -4.56 5.18
CA ILE A 41 4.05 -4.07 6.34
C ILE A 41 2.55 -4.26 6.12
N SER A 42 2.01 -3.84 4.98
CA SER A 42 0.57 -3.97 4.68
C SER A 42 0.11 -5.42 4.65
N LYS A 43 0.93 -6.34 4.13
CA LYS A 43 0.67 -7.79 4.21
C LYS A 43 0.65 -8.25 5.66
N LYS A 44 1.66 -7.89 6.46
CA LYS A 44 1.68 -8.23 7.89
C LYS A 44 0.47 -7.68 8.63
N LEU A 45 0.05 -6.45 8.34
CA LEU A 45 -1.13 -5.79 8.92
C LEU A 45 -2.45 -6.47 8.51
N GLY A 46 -2.56 -6.92 7.25
CA GLY A 46 -3.71 -7.69 6.77
C GLY A 46 -3.74 -9.13 7.27
N ASP A 47 -2.57 -9.69 7.60
CA ASP A 47 -2.40 -11.03 8.18
C ASP A 47 -2.59 -11.03 9.70
N ILE A 48 -2.52 -9.85 10.36
CA ILE A 48 -3.00 -9.74 11.74
C ILE A 48 -4.50 -10.02 11.66
N PRO A 49 -5.01 -11.08 12.29
CA PRO A 49 -6.43 -11.27 12.38
C PRO A 49 -7.01 -10.00 12.97
N HIS A 50 -7.91 -9.37 12.23
CA HIS A 50 -8.78 -8.34 12.74
C HIS A 50 -9.40 -8.93 14.01
N THR A 51 -8.91 -8.56 15.20
CA THR A 51 -9.62 -8.75 16.46
C THR A 51 -10.79 -7.77 16.44
N THR A 52 -11.68 -8.03 15.50
CA THR A 52 -13.05 -7.57 15.31
C THR A 52 -13.96 -7.95 16.45
N GLY A 53 -13.52 -7.80 17.70
CA GLY A 53 -14.24 -8.23 18.89
C GLY A 53 -14.31 -7.11 19.91
N ALA A 54 -15.05 -6.07 19.52
CA ALA A 54 -16.02 -5.25 20.27
C ALA A 54 -16.07 -5.27 21.84
N PRO A 55 -16.63 -4.21 22.45
CA PRO A 55 -16.43 -3.83 23.85
C PRO A 55 -17.22 -4.68 24.86
N PHE A 56 -16.66 -4.83 26.06
CA PHE A 56 -17.36 -5.07 27.33
C PHE A 56 -16.64 -4.30 28.45
#